data_AF-A0A7S2XQ90-F1
#
_entry.id   AF-A0A7S2XQ90-F1
#
_cell.length_a   1.000
_cell.length_b   1.000
_cell.length_c   1.000
_cell.angle_alpha   90.00
_cell.angle_beta   90.00
_cell.angle_gamma   90.00
#
_symmetry.space_group_name_H-M   'P 1'
#
loop_
_entity.id
_entity.type
_entity.pdbx_description
1 polymer ?
#
loop_
_entity_poly.entity_id
_entity_poly.type
_entity_poly.pdbx_seq_one_letter_code
_entity_poly.pdbx_strand_id
1 'polypeptide(L)'
;GEHLGAAQYHTAMNDKDTVIVDVRNAYESAIGHFQPPSGGAKLIDPKMRNSIEFPKWLNDPETQKQLNGKKVLMYCTGGIRCERATALLNQMSAVNPDKLKPKALYEL
;
A
#
# COMPACT_ATOMS: atom_id res chain seq x y z
N GLY A 1 -1.32 -2.68 -10.85
CA GLY A 1 -0.13 -3.36 -10.28
C GLY A 1 -0.12 -4.76 -10.79
N GLU A 2 0.39 -5.71 -10.01
CA GLU A 2 0.04 -7.12 -10.20
C GLU A 2 -1.09 -7.49 -9.23
N HIS A 3 -2.16 -8.08 -9.74
CA HIS A 3 -3.28 -8.50 -8.91
C HIS A 3 -2.98 -9.87 -8.27
N LEU A 4 -3.06 -9.94 -6.94
CA LEU A 4 -2.84 -11.18 -6.20
C LEU A 4 -4.16 -11.79 -5.74
N GLY A 5 -4.29 -13.11 -5.92
CA GLY A 5 -5.38 -13.85 -5.28
C GLY A 5 -5.22 -13.89 -3.75
N ALA A 6 -6.31 -14.15 -3.03
CA ALA A 6 -6.33 -14.14 -1.57
C ALA A 6 -5.22 -15.02 -0.92
N ALA A 7 -4.96 -16.22 -1.45
CA ALA A 7 -3.93 -17.11 -0.93
C ALA A 7 -2.50 -16.57 -1.14
N GLN A 8 -2.26 -15.94 -2.30
CA GLN A 8 -0.96 -15.32 -2.61
C GLN A 8 -0.75 -14.09 -1.74
N TYR A 9 -1.80 -13.26 -1.57
CA TYR A 9 -1.76 -12.11 -0.69
C TYR A 9 -1.44 -12.53 0.74
N HIS A 10 -2.18 -13.52 1.27
CA HIS A 10 -1.95 -14.06 2.61
C HIS A 10 -0.50 -14.54 2.81
N THR A 11 0.06 -15.22 1.81
CA THR A 11 1.45 -15.67 1.83
C THR A 11 2.42 -14.48 1.84
N ALA A 12 2.17 -13.46 1.02
CA ALA A 12 3.01 -12.27 0.91
C ALA A 12 3.04 -11.42 2.21
N MET A 13 2.00 -11.50 3.05
CA MET A 13 1.96 -10.82 4.35
C MET A 13 3.01 -11.35 5.33
N ASN A 14 3.55 -12.55 5.11
CA ASN A 14 4.56 -13.14 5.99
C ASN A 14 5.97 -12.56 5.75
N ASP A 15 6.18 -11.80 4.68
CA ASP A 15 7.48 -11.25 4.34
C ASP A 15 7.75 -9.92 5.08
N LYS A 16 8.84 -9.86 5.84
CA LYS A 16 9.30 -8.67 6.58
C LYS A 16 9.70 -7.48 5.69
N ASP A 17 10.00 -7.75 4.41
CA ASP A 17 10.31 -6.73 3.42
C ASP A 17 9.07 -6.23 2.66
N THR A 18 7.90 -6.62 3.14
CA THR A 18 6.60 -6.18 2.64
C THR A 18 5.98 -5.13 3.55
N VAL A 19 5.29 -4.17 2.93
CA VAL A 19 4.41 -3.21 3.59
C VAL A 19 3.01 -3.37 3.02
N ILE A 20 2.01 -3.36 3.89
CA ILE A 20 0.61 -3.38 3.52
C ILE A 20 0.07 -1.96 3.69
N VAL A 21 -0.55 -1.41 2.66
CA VAL A 21 -1.18 -0.09 2.68
C VAL A 21 -2.68 -0.25 2.56
N ASP A 22 -3.40 0.20 3.58
CA ASP A 22 -4.86 0.29 3.52
C ASP A 22 -5.25 1.56 2.75
N VAL A 23 -5.77 1.42 1.53
CA VAL A 23 -6.18 2.57 0.71
C VAL A 23 -7.66 2.95 0.94
N ARG A 24 -8.28 2.40 1.98
CA ARG A 24 -9.65 2.75 2.39
C ARG A 24 -9.66 4.02 3.24
N ASN A 25 -10.87 4.46 3.59
CA ASN A 25 -11.03 5.57 4.53
C ASN A 25 -10.77 5.10 5.97
N ALA A 26 -10.32 6.00 6.83
CA ALA A 26 -9.99 5.72 8.23
C ALA A 26 -11.15 5.06 9.01
N TYR A 27 -12.41 5.39 8.68
CA TYR A 27 -13.58 4.75 9.27
C TYR A 27 -13.67 3.26 8.93
N GLU A 28 -13.40 2.88 7.68
CA GLU A 28 -13.41 1.47 7.25
C GLU A 28 -12.27 0.69 7.92
N SER A 29 -11.08 1.29 8.01
CA SER A 29 -9.91 0.71 8.71
C SER A 29 -10.17 0.51 10.20
N ALA A 30 -10.84 1.48 10.84
CA ALA A 30 -11.17 1.43 12.27
C ALA A 30 -12.18 0.31 12.61
N ILE A 31 -13.09 -0.02 11.69
CA ILE A 31 -14.00 -1.17 11.86
C ILE A 31 -13.23 -2.49 11.81
N GLY A 32 -12.23 -2.57 10.92
CA GLY A 32 -11.38 -3.73 10.79
C GLY A 32 -10.42 -3.62 9.62
N HIS A 33 -9.23 -4.17 9.79
CA HIS A 33 -8.14 -4.16 8.81
C HIS A 33 -7.35 -5.47 8.90
N PHE A 34 -6.54 -5.74 7.87
CA PHE A 34 -5.68 -6.94 7.88
C PHE A 34 -4.70 -6.89 9.05
N GLN A 35 -4.56 -8.02 9.75
CA GLN A 35 -3.56 -8.19 10.80
C GLN A 35 -2.41 -9.04 10.26
N PRO A 36 -1.34 -8.42 9.74
CA PRO A 36 -0.16 -9.19 9.37
C PRO A 36 0.47 -9.84 10.62
N PRO A 37 1.10 -11.01 10.47
CA PRO A 37 1.71 -11.72 11.59
C PRO A 37 2.90 -10.95 12.18
N SER A 38 3.20 -11.23 13.45
CA SER A 38 4.38 -10.68 14.11
C SER A 38 5.66 -11.10 13.36
N GLY A 39 6.47 -10.13 12.96
CA GLY A 39 7.67 -10.34 12.15
C GLY A 39 7.44 -10.43 10.63
N GLY A 40 6.20 -10.32 10.17
CA GLY A 40 5.84 -10.23 8.76
C GLY A 40 5.76 -8.78 8.27
N ALA A 41 4.81 -8.54 7.35
CA ALA A 41 4.61 -7.25 6.73
C ALA A 41 4.19 -6.18 7.74
N LYS A 42 4.59 -4.93 7.49
CA LYS A 42 4.13 -3.79 8.28
C LYS A 42 2.85 -3.23 7.67
N LEU A 43 1.75 -3.19 8.45
CA LEU A 43 0.56 -2.45 8.07
C LEU A 43 0.77 -0.95 8.23
N ILE A 44 0.37 -0.19 7.22
CA ILE A 44 0.33 1.27 7.22
C ILE A 44 -1.10 1.69 6.91
N ASP A 45 -1.69 2.43 7.84
CA ASP A 45 -2.95 3.12 7.66
C ASP A 45 -2.67 4.60 7.38
N PRO A 46 -2.91 5.09 6.15
CA PRO A 46 -2.81 6.50 5.78
C PRO A 46 -3.76 7.44 6.56
N LYS A 47 -4.74 6.88 7.28
CA LYS A 47 -5.78 7.60 8.06
C LYS A 47 -6.54 8.65 7.24
N MET A 48 -6.74 8.38 5.95
CA MET A 48 -7.42 9.29 5.04
C MET A 48 -8.90 9.41 5.36
N ARG A 49 -9.48 10.61 5.25
CA ARG A 49 -10.94 10.78 5.31
C ARG A 49 -11.61 10.41 3.99
N ASN A 50 -10.90 10.59 2.88
CA ASN A 50 -11.35 10.31 1.52
C ASN A 50 -10.15 9.97 0.62
N SER A 51 -10.40 9.36 -0.53
CA SER A 51 -9.35 8.91 -1.45
C SER A 51 -8.54 10.03 -2.12
N ILE A 52 -9.02 11.28 -2.10
CA ILE A 52 -8.32 12.44 -2.69
C ILE A 52 -7.11 12.83 -1.84
N GLU A 53 -7.05 12.38 -0.58
CA GLU A 53 -5.92 12.60 0.32
C GLU A 53 -4.73 11.66 0.03
N PHE A 54 -4.93 10.59 -0.74
CA PHE A 54 -3.89 9.61 -1.04
C PHE A 54 -2.64 10.19 -1.73
N PRO A 55 -2.75 11.04 -2.77
CA PRO A 55 -1.60 11.72 -3.37
C PRO A 55 -0.85 12.61 -2.37
N LYS A 56 -1.57 13.27 -1.46
CA LYS A 56 -0.94 14.09 -0.42
C LYS A 56 -0.14 13.21 0.55
N TRP A 57 -0.71 12.09 0.97
CA TRP A 57 -0.04 11.11 1.82
C TRP A 57 1.21 10.49 1.17
N LEU A 58 1.14 10.14 -0.13
CA LEU A 58 2.29 9.62 -0.89
C LEU A 58 3.41 10.65 -1.10
N ASN A 59 3.09 11.95 -1.11
CA ASN A 59 4.08 13.01 -1.24
C ASN A 59 4.84 13.30 0.06
N ASP A 60 4.41 12.74 1.19
CA ASP A 60 5.12 12.86 2.46
C ASP A 60 6.48 12.12 2.39
N PRO A 61 7.62 12.78 2.67
CA PRO A 61 8.93 12.15 2.70
C PRO A 61 9.02 10.93 3.62
N GLU A 62 8.29 10.91 4.75
CA GLU A 62 8.27 9.77 5.65
C GLU A 62 7.60 8.56 4.99
N THR A 63 6.45 8.78 4.36
CA THR A 63 5.75 7.75 3.58
C THR A 63 6.66 7.20 2.48
N GLN A 64 7.30 8.08 1.71
CA GLN A 64 8.19 7.66 0.63
C GLN A 64 9.31 6.75 1.14
N LYS A 65 9.93 7.13 2.26
CA LYS A 65 10.96 6.31 2.92
C LYS A 65 10.43 4.96 3.39
N GLN A 66 9.20 4.88 3.86
CA GLN A 66 8.58 3.62 4.30
C GLN A 66 8.28 2.67 3.14
N LEU A 67 7.96 3.20 1.95
CA LEU A 67 7.63 2.41 0.76
C LEU A 67 8.86 2.08 -0.11
N ASN A 68 9.89 2.92 -0.07
CA ASN A 68 11.07 2.77 -0.91
C ASN A 68 11.81 1.45 -0.63
N GLY A 69 12.12 0.70 -1.69
CA GLY A 69 12.80 -0.59 -1.60
C GLY A 69 11.99 -1.71 -0.93
N LYS A 70 10.70 -1.51 -0.66
CA LYS A 70 9.79 -2.52 -0.10
C LYS A 70 8.86 -3.09 -1.16
N LYS A 71 8.32 -4.29 -0.90
CA LYS A 71 7.16 -4.81 -1.64
C LYS A 71 5.92 -4.15 -1.06
N VAL A 72 5.08 -3.53 -1.89
CA VAL A 72 3.90 -2.80 -1.42
C VAL A 72 2.66 -3.60 -1.81
N LEU A 73 1.94 -4.08 -0.80
CA LEU A 73 0.64 -4.72 -0.93
C LEU A 73 -0.45 -3.67 -0.64
N MET A 74 -1.34 -3.40 -1.59
CA MET A 74 -2.49 -2.52 -1.39
C MET A 74 -3.77 -3.35 -1.38
N TYR A 75 -4.76 -2.92 -0.59
CA TYR A 75 -6.06 -3.56 -0.59
C TYR A 75 -7.18 -2.53 -0.38
N CYS A 76 -8.35 -2.81 -0.95
CA CYS A 76 -9.55 -2.03 -0.72
C CYS A 76 -10.80 -2.92 -0.85
N THR A 77 -11.97 -2.39 -0.49
CA THR A 77 -13.21 -3.17 -0.45
C THR A 77 -13.71 -3.64 -1.82
N GLY A 78 -13.24 -3.07 -2.93
CA GLY A 78 -13.77 -3.36 -4.27
C GLY A 78 -12.84 -3.04 -5.45
N GLY A 79 -11.53 -3.12 -5.26
CA GLY A 79 -10.50 -2.93 -6.29
C GLY A 79 -10.24 -1.50 -6.78
N ILE A 80 -11.27 -0.69 -7.04
CA ILE A 80 -11.13 0.58 -7.80
C ILE A 80 -10.18 1.61 -7.16
N ARG A 81 -10.07 1.63 -5.83
CA ARG A 81 -9.14 2.52 -5.12
C ARG A 81 -7.71 2.01 -5.24
N CYS A 82 -7.49 0.70 -5.20
CA CYS A 82 -6.18 0.09 -5.42
C CYS A 82 -5.66 0.40 -6.82
N GLU A 83 -6.49 0.24 -7.86
CA GLU A 83 -6.09 0.52 -9.25
C GLU A 83 -5.53 1.93 -9.41
N ARG A 84 -6.24 2.92 -8.87
CA ARG A 84 -5.83 4.33 -8.90
C ARG A 84 -4.58 4.57 -8.05
N ALA A 85 -4.52 3.97 -6.86
CA ALA A 85 -3.38 4.11 -5.96
C ALA A 85 -2.10 3.53 -6.58
N THR A 86 -2.19 2.34 -7.17
CA THR A 86 -1.09 1.67 -7.84
C THR A 86 -0.62 2.44 -9.07
N ALA A 87 -1.55 2.94 -9.89
CA ALA A 87 -1.21 3.77 -11.05
C ALA A 87 -0.48 5.05 -10.63
N LEU A 88 -0.96 5.73 -9.59
CA LEU A 88 -0.31 6.92 -9.06
C LEU A 88 1.07 6.64 -8.49
N LEU A 89 1.23 5.56 -7.73
CA LEU A 89 2.51 5.17 -7.13
C LEU A 89 3.54 4.82 -8.21
N ASN A 90 3.13 4.14 -9.28
CA ASN A 90 3.96 3.89 -10.46
C ASN A 90 4.39 5.19 -11.13
N GLN A 91 3.45 6.13 -11.34
CA GLN A 91 3.76 7.42 -11.94
C GLN A 91 4.76 8.21 -11.10
N MET A 92 4.56 8.30 -9.78
CA MET A 92 5.49 8.99 -8.88
C MET A 92 6.87 8.35 -8.85
N SER A 93 6.93 7.02 -8.89
CA SER A 93 8.19 6.28 -8.93
C SER A 93 8.96 6.50 -10.24
N ALA A 94 8.25 6.68 -11.37
CA ALA A 94 8.85 7.01 -12.65
C ALA A 94 9.42 8.45 -12.67
N VAL A 95 8.77 9.39 -11.98
CA VAL A 95 9.21 10.79 -11.91
C VAL A 95 10.37 10.99 -10.93
N ASN A 96 10.35 10.33 -9.76
CA ASN A 96 11.35 10.50 -8.70
C ASN A 96 11.86 9.16 -8.15
N PRO A 97 12.60 8.37 -8.96
CA PRO A 97 13.02 7.02 -8.57
C PRO A 97 13.99 7.00 -7.38
N ASP A 98 14.75 8.07 -7.15
CA ASP A 98 15.69 8.14 -6.02
C ASP A 98 14.97 8.25 -4.67
N LYS A 99 13.75 8.79 -4.66
CA LYS A 99 12.96 9.00 -3.44
C LYS A 99 11.97 7.86 -3.18
N LEU A 100 11.39 7.32 -4.25
CA LEU A 100 10.32 6.34 -4.16
C LEU A 100 10.47 5.31 -5.28
N LYS A 101 11.01 4.15 -4.93
CA LYS A 101 11.12 3.00 -5.83
C LYS A 101 10.76 1.71 -5.08
N PRO A 102 9.47 1.37 -5.03
CA PRO A 102 9.02 0.07 -4.54
C PRO A 102 9.65 -1.07 -5.34
N LYS A 103 9.96 -2.19 -4.69
CA LYS A 103 10.47 -3.41 -5.35
C LYS A 103 9.40 -4.05 -6.23
N ALA A 104 8.17 -4.04 -5.76
CA ALA A 104 7.00 -4.57 -6.44
C ALA A 104 5.73 -3.94 -5.87
N LEU A 105 4.70 -3.84 -6.71
CA LEU A 105 3.38 -3.31 -6.34
C LEU A 105 2.32 -4.36 -6.62
N TYR A 106 1.57 -4.71 -5.58
CA TYR A 106 0.52 -5.71 -5.64
C TYR A 106 -0.79 -5.15 -5.14
N GLU A 107 -1.89 -5.63 -5.70
CA GLU A 107 -3.23 -5.28 -5.24
C GLU A 107 -4.10 -6.52 -5.01
N LEU A 108 -4.95 -6.42 -3.98
CA LEU A 108 -6.03 -7.34 -3.65
C LEU A 108 -7.39 -6.73 -3.98
#